data_AF-A0A7X7RDV3-F1
#
_entry.id   AF-A0A7X7RDV3-F1
#
_cell.length_a   1.000
_cell.length_b   1.000
_cell.length_c   1.000
_cell.angle_alpha   90.00
_cell.angle_beta   90.00
_cell.angle_gamma   90.00
#
_symmetry.space_group_name_H-M   'P 1'
#
loop_
_entity.id
_entity.type
_entity.pdbx_description
1 polymer ?
#
loop_
_entity_poly.entity_id
_entity_poly.type
_entity_poly.pdbx_seq_one_letter_code
_entity_poly.pdbx_strand_id
1 'polypeptide(L)'
;MADQTIICRCEDITREKLLQVIAEGCHTIDEIKRATRAGMGLCQGRNCRKLIAEELSRIYHIPVEEVLQPTFRAPVQAVSMGMLADAYKEGAGE
;
A
#
# COMPACT_ATOMS: atom_id res chain seq x y z
N MET A 1 14.68 -18.57 -7.51
CA MET A 1 14.38 -17.43 -8.40
C MET A 1 13.07 -16.70 -8.06
N ALA A 2 12.10 -17.30 -7.36
CA ALA A 2 10.85 -16.63 -7.00
C ALA A 2 11.00 -15.43 -6.03
N ASP A 3 12.12 -15.33 -5.31
CA ASP A 3 12.28 -14.35 -4.22
C ASP A 3 12.56 -12.91 -4.70
N GLN A 4 13.06 -12.75 -5.93
CA GLN A 4 13.29 -11.44 -6.54
C GLN A 4 12.03 -10.85 -7.22
N THR A 5 10.87 -11.50 -7.07
CA THR A 5 9.62 -11.00 -7.64
C THR A 5 9.27 -9.64 -7.02
N ILE A 6 9.03 -8.63 -7.85
CA ILE A 6 8.62 -7.30 -7.37
C ILE A 6 7.16 -7.34 -6.90
N ILE A 7 6.95 -7.03 -5.63
CA ILE A 7 5.62 -6.87 -5.03
C ILE A 7 5.14 -5.43 -5.15
N CYS A 8 6.02 -4.45 -4.90
CA CYS A 8 5.69 -3.03 -5.05
C CYS A 8 6.59 -2.37 -6.08
N ARG A 9 6.03 -2.03 -7.24
CA ARG A 9 6.78 -1.35 -8.31
C ARG A 9 7.10 0.11 -8.00
N CYS A 10 6.33 0.78 -7.14
CA CYS A 10 6.56 2.20 -6.86
C CYS A 10 7.73 2.43 -5.90
N GLU A 11 7.97 1.51 -4.97
CA GLU A 11 9.03 1.61 -3.97
C GLU A 11 10.09 0.50 -4.17
N ASP A 12 10.03 -0.21 -5.30
CA ASP A 12 10.92 -1.31 -5.65
C ASP A 12 11.09 -2.40 -4.58
N ILE A 13 10.01 -2.78 -3.88
CA ILE A 13 10.08 -3.86 -2.87
C ILE A 13 9.83 -5.22 -3.51
N THR A 14 10.74 -6.15 -3.21
CA THR A 14 10.69 -7.55 -3.62
C THR A 14 9.93 -8.41 -2.62
N ARG A 15 9.57 -9.62 -3.04
CA ARG A 15 8.97 -10.65 -2.18
C ARG A 15 9.93 -11.06 -1.06
N GLU A 16 11.22 -11.20 -1.36
CA GLU A 16 12.27 -11.45 -0.35
C GLU A 16 12.24 -10.40 0.76
N LYS A 17 12.21 -9.11 0.39
CA LYS A 17 12.17 -8.03 1.38
C LYS A 17 10.88 -8.06 2.21
N LEU A 18 9.75 -8.39 1.58
CA LEU A 18 8.49 -8.57 2.27
C LEU A 18 8.56 -9.71 3.30
N LEU A 19 9.11 -10.86 2.93
CA LEU A 19 9.29 -11.99 3.85
C LEU A 19 10.24 -11.65 5.00
N GLN A 20 11.31 -10.89 4.72
CA GLN A 20 12.23 -10.42 5.75
C GLN A 20 11.50 -9.60 6.82
N VAL A 21 10.72 -8.58 6.43
CA VAL A 21 10.02 -7.74 7.42
C VAL A 21 8.92 -8.48 8.17
N ILE A 22 8.32 -9.50 7.55
CA ILE A 22 7.36 -10.38 8.22
C ILE A 22 8.08 -11.23 9.28
N ALA A 23 9.26 -11.76 8.96
CA ALA A 23 10.10 -12.49 9.92
C ALA A 23 10.61 -11.60 11.06
N GLU A 24 10.79 -10.30 10.83
CA GLU A 24 11.14 -9.29 11.84
C GLU A 24 9.94 -8.93 12.77
N GLY A 25 8.74 -9.46 12.52
CA GLY A 25 7.57 -9.28 13.38
C GLY A 25 6.48 -8.36 12.83
N CYS A 26 6.51 -8.02 11.54
CA CYS A 26 5.38 -7.32 10.92
C CYS A 26 4.25 -8.32 10.61
N HIS A 27 3.08 -8.14 11.20
CA HIS A 27 1.93 -9.04 11.06
C HIS A 27 0.79 -8.42 10.23
N THR A 28 0.79 -7.09 10.08
CA THR A 28 -0.28 -6.36 9.41
C THR A 28 0.23 -5.60 8.18
N ILE A 29 -0.68 -5.31 7.24
CA ILE A 29 -0.36 -4.51 6.05
C ILE A 29 0.12 -3.10 6.46
N ASP A 30 -0.42 -2.52 7.54
CA ASP A 30 -0.01 -1.21 8.01
C ASP A 30 1.40 -1.20 8.63
N GLU A 31 1.80 -2.26 9.33
CA GLU A 31 3.18 -2.41 9.82
C GLU A 31 4.16 -2.57 8.65
N ILE A 32 3.84 -3.43 7.68
CA ILE A 32 4.64 -3.61 6.47
C ILE A 32 4.76 -2.30 5.70
N LYS A 33 3.66 -1.55 5.56
CA LYS A 33 3.64 -0.22 4.96
C LYS A 33 4.60 0.72 5.69
N ARG A 34 4.57 0.77 7.02
CA ARG A 34 5.47 1.63 7.81
C ARG A 34 6.94 1.21 7.69
N ALA A 35 7.21 -0.08 7.64
CA ALA A 35 8.58 -0.63 7.56
C ALA A 35 9.20 -0.49 6.16
N THR A 36 8.42 -0.72 5.10
CA THR A 36 8.94 -0.85 3.72
C THR A 36 8.48 0.24 2.77
N ARG A 37 7.52 1.07 3.19
CA ARG A 37 6.79 2.03 2.34
C ARG A 37 5.92 1.43 1.25
N ALA A 38 5.83 0.11 1.14
CA ALA A 38 4.96 -0.55 0.18
C ALA A 38 3.51 -0.07 0.33
N GLY A 39 2.97 0.53 -0.74
CA GLY A 39 1.64 1.14 -0.75
C GLY A 39 1.61 2.66 -0.59
N MET A 40 2.74 3.32 -0.32
CA MET A 40 2.83 4.79 -0.22
C MET A 40 3.31 5.50 -1.48
N GLY A 41 3.72 4.76 -2.51
CA GLY A 41 4.11 5.35 -3.80
C GLY A 41 2.93 5.89 -4.61
N LEU A 42 3.19 6.35 -5.85
CA LEU A 42 2.18 7.04 -6.69
C LEU A 42 0.87 6.27 -6.88
N CYS A 43 0.94 4.93 -6.92
CA CYS A 43 -0.26 4.10 -7.09
C CYS A 43 -1.14 4.02 -5.83
N GLN A 44 -0.66 4.47 -4.66
CA GLN A 44 -1.34 4.41 -3.36
C GLN A 44 -1.83 2.99 -3.02
N GLY A 45 -0.97 2.00 -3.24
CA GLY A 45 -1.26 0.60 -2.89
C GLY A 45 -2.24 -0.12 -3.80
N ARG A 46 -2.67 0.47 -4.94
CA ARG A 46 -3.57 -0.19 -5.90
C ARG A 46 -3.09 -1.55 -6.38
N ASN A 47 -1.78 -1.69 -6.60
CA ASN A 47 -1.20 -2.91 -7.15
C ASN A 47 -0.73 -3.86 -6.04
N CYS A 48 0.02 -3.34 -5.06
CA CYS A 48 0.73 -4.18 -4.09
C CYS A 48 -0.12 -4.62 -2.89
N ARG A 49 -1.19 -3.91 -2.51
CA ARG A 49 -1.93 -4.22 -1.26
C ARG A 49 -2.53 -5.63 -1.24
N LYS A 50 -3.11 -6.05 -2.37
CA LYS A 50 -3.73 -7.38 -2.49
C LYS A 50 -2.66 -8.47 -2.48
N LEU A 51 -1.54 -8.24 -3.16
CA LEU A 51 -0.40 -9.16 -3.17
C LEU A 51 0.18 -9.35 -1.76
N ILE A 52 0.34 -8.26 -1.00
CA ILE A 52 0.79 -8.32 0.40
C ILE A 52 -0.22 -9.09 1.26
N ALA A 53 -1.53 -8.83 1.08
CA ALA A 53 -2.57 -9.54 1.81
C ALA A 53 -2.57 -11.04 1.52
N GLU A 54 -2.38 -11.44 0.26
CA GLU A 54 -2.25 -12.84 -0.14
C GLU A 54 -1.02 -13.51 0.46
N GLU A 55 0.13 -12.83 0.51
CA GLU A 55 1.33 -13.37 1.16
C GLU A 55 1.12 -13.54 2.67
N LEU A 56 0.50 -12.57 3.34
CA LEU A 56 0.15 -12.69 4.76
C LEU A 56 -0.82 -13.84 5.03
N SER A 57 -1.85 -13.99 4.19
CA SER A 57 -2.79 -15.10 4.27
C SER A 57 -2.09 -16.45 4.11
N ARG A 58 -1.15 -16.57 3.17
CA ARG A 58 -0.36 -17.80 2.97
C ARG A 58 0.53 -18.14 4.16
N ILE A 59 1.15 -17.14 4.78
CA ILE A 59 2.10 -17.32 5.89
C ILE A 59 1.39 -17.61 7.21
N TYR A 60 0.32 -16.88 7.51
CA TYR A 60 -0.42 -17.02 8.77
C TYR A 60 -1.60 -17.99 8.69
N HIS A 61 -1.85 -18.58 7.52
CA HIS A 61 -2.95 -19.52 7.28
C HIS A 61 -4.34 -18.98 7.64
N ILE A 62 -4.52 -17.66 7.55
CA ILE A 62 -5.80 -16.97 7.74
C ILE A 62 -6.43 -16.69 6.38
N PRO A 63 -7.77 -16.69 6.25
CA PRO A 63 -8.42 -16.27 5.02
C PRO A 63 -8.06 -14.81 4.71
N VAL A 64 -7.91 -14.48 3.43
CA VAL A 64 -7.54 -13.11 2.97
C VAL A 64 -8.53 -12.05 3.49
N GLU A 65 -9.76 -12.45 3.74
CA GLU A 65 -10.86 -11.66 4.29
C GLU A 65 -10.55 -11.12 5.69
N GLU A 66 -9.83 -11.90 6.50
CA GLU A 66 -9.43 -11.54 7.86
C GLU A 66 -8.18 -10.66 7.89
N VAL A 67 -7.47 -10.53 6.76
CA VAL A 67 -6.31 -9.64 6.65
C VAL A 67 -6.78 -8.18 6.59
N LEU A 68 -6.59 -7.47 7.70
CA LEU A 68 -6.97 -6.07 7.84
C LEU A 68 -6.36 -5.19 6.74
N GLN A 69 -7.25 -4.57 5.96
CA GLN A 69 -6.87 -3.64 4.90
C GLN A 69 -6.63 -2.23 5.44
N PRO A 70 -5.64 -1.49 4.91
CA PRO A 70 -5.38 -0.12 5.33
C PRO A 70 -6.51 0.83 4.90
N THR A 71 -6.68 1.92 5.64
CA THR A 71 -7.73 2.92 5.35
C THR A 71 -7.51 3.64 4.01
N PHE A 72 -8.59 3.84 3.27
CA PHE A 72 -8.60 4.66 2.05
C PHE A 72 -8.74 6.14 2.42
N ARG A 73 -7.87 6.98 1.88
CA ARG A 73 -7.85 8.43 2.13
C ARG A 73 -8.01 9.19 0.83
N ALA A 74 -8.71 10.31 0.87
CA ALA A 74 -8.80 11.24 -0.25
C ALA A 74 -7.50 12.05 -0.38
N PRO A 75 -7.13 12.50 -1.60
CA PRO A 75 -7.77 12.21 -2.89
C PRO A 75 -7.41 10.80 -3.41
N VAL A 76 -8.35 10.15 -4.11
CA VAL A 76 -8.17 8.77 -4.60
C VAL A 76 -7.02 8.68 -5.62
N GLN A 77 -6.76 9.73 -6.38
CA GLN A 77 -5.63 9.88 -7.29
C GLN A 77 -4.89 11.16 -6.94
N ALA A 78 -3.61 11.23 -7.34
CA ALA A 78 -2.86 12.46 -7.23
C ALA A 78 -3.55 13.55 -8.08
N VAL A 79 -3.86 14.67 -7.45
CA VAL A 79 -4.40 15.86 -8.09
C VAL A 79 -3.40 16.99 -7.94
N SER A 80 -3.39 17.92 -8.90
CA SER A 80 -2.54 19.10 -8.78
C SER A 80 -3.05 20.02 -7.68
N MET A 81 -2.14 20.72 -7.01
CA MET A 81 -2.53 21.74 -6.03
C MET A 81 -3.34 22.88 -6.65
N GLY A 82 -3.07 23.21 -7.93
CA GLY A 82 -3.86 24.19 -8.69
C GLY A 82 -5.31 23.75 -8.82
N MET A 83 -5.56 22.48 -9.18
CA MET A 83 -6.93 21.96 -9.28
C MET A 83 -7.68 22.04 -7.94
N LEU A 84 -7.00 21.79 -6.83
CA LEU A 84 -7.60 21.97 -5.49
C LEU A 84 -7.88 23.46 -5.18
N ALA A 85 -6.99 24.36 -5.58
CA ALA A 85 -7.17 25.80 -5.39
C ALA A 85 -8.31 26.36 -6.26
N ASP A 86 -8.45 25.89 -7.49
CA ASP A 86 -9.52 26.29 -8.40
C ASP A 86 -10.87 25.75 -7.91
N ALA A 87 -10.93 24.47 -7.51
CA ALA A 87 -12.13 23.89 -6.89
C ALA A 87 -12.55 24.62 -5.60
N TYR A 88 -11.60 25.12 -4.82
CA TYR A 88 -11.91 25.95 -3.65
C TYR A 88 -12.58 27.27 -4.05
N LYS A 89 -12.07 27.97 -5.07
CA LYS A 89 -12.70 29.21 -5.58
C LYS A 89 -14.10 28.96 -6.14
N GLU A 90 -14.29 27.84 -6.84
CA GLU A 90 -15.58 27.45 -7.42
C GLU A 90 -16.60 27.01 -6.36
N GLY A 91 -16.15 26.42 -5.24
CA GLY A 91 -17.02 25.83 -4.21
C GLY A 91 -17.20 26.65 -2.93
N ALA A 92 -16.28 27.56 -2.62
CA ALA A 92 -16.32 28.40 -1.42
C ALA A 92 -15.46 29.66 -1.59
N GLY A 93 -16.02 30.71 -2.19
CA GLY A 93 -15.55 32.09 -2.00
C GLY A 93 -15.30 32.90 -3.27
N GLU A 94 -16.35 33.13 -4.05
CA GLU A 94 -16.99 34.47 -4.12
C GLU A 94 -18.39 34.39 -3.52
#